data_AF-A0A3E1DGV5-F1
#
_entry.id   AF-A0A3E1DGV5-F1
#
_cell.length_a   1.000
_cell.length_b   1.000
_cell.length_c   1.000
_cell.angle_alpha   90.00
_cell.angle_beta   90.00
_cell.angle_gamma   90.00
#
_symmetry.space_group_name_H-M   'P 1'
#
loop_
_entity.id
_entity.type
_entity.pdbx_description
1 polymer ?
#
loop_
_entity_poly.entity_id
_entity_poly.type
_entity_poly.pdbx_seq_one_letter_code
_entity_poly.pdbx_strand_id
1 'polypeptide(L)'
;MNKTVTLQETADSLRTKMWRTAGARFNCQRRMKYRDTTSSFTIAFLSVYLIAISVAQKIYKIGERYPEFDNHLTFIAIVGAVFIIVISLIEWASDFSVRAERLFENATEIKKLQGRLERALIEGLPEQTLRGECEAVSLEYEQYVDKNSPNHDPIDDFLFRAQNRTEPHPSFTMNWTMAFWARVLWLMFTYGLYVILLIIPVAALYFMAPS
;
A
#
# COMPACT_ATOMS: atom_id res chain seq x y z
N MET A 1 -12.72 -40.33 -7.71
CA MET A 1 -12.05 -40.79 -6.48
C MET A 1 -11.96 -39.59 -5.56
N ASN A 2 -12.86 -39.49 -4.58
CA ASN A 2 -12.94 -38.35 -3.67
C ASN A 2 -11.84 -38.52 -2.62
N LYS A 3 -10.75 -37.74 -2.69
CA LYS A 3 -9.74 -37.74 -1.62
C LYS A 3 -10.43 -37.22 -0.36
N THR A 4 -10.60 -38.06 0.64
CA THR A 4 -10.93 -37.61 2.00
C THR A 4 -9.80 -36.72 2.47
N VAL A 5 -10.03 -35.40 2.46
CA VAL A 5 -9.09 -34.41 3.00
C VAL A 5 -8.94 -34.71 4.49
N THR A 6 -7.71 -34.84 4.95
CA THR A 6 -7.42 -35.14 6.36
C THR A 6 -7.64 -33.89 7.22
N LEU A 7 -7.87 -34.08 8.53
CA LEU A 7 -8.00 -32.97 9.47
C LEU A 7 -6.72 -32.10 9.51
N GLN A 8 -5.55 -32.73 9.42
CA GLN A 8 -4.27 -32.03 9.36
C GLN A 8 -4.15 -31.15 8.11
N GLU A 9 -4.49 -31.67 6.92
CA GLU A 9 -4.51 -30.88 5.68
C GLU A 9 -5.48 -29.69 5.78
N THR A 10 -6.63 -29.88 6.44
CA THR A 10 -7.61 -28.80 6.67
C THR A 10 -7.05 -27.72 7.60
N ALA A 11 -6.42 -28.13 8.70
CA ALA A 11 -5.79 -27.22 9.65
C ALA A 11 -4.61 -26.45 9.02
N ASP A 12 -3.77 -27.12 8.25
CA ASP A 12 -2.67 -26.49 7.50
C ASP A 12 -3.18 -25.49 6.45
N SER A 13 -4.28 -25.83 5.76
CA SER A 13 -4.93 -24.93 4.80
C SER A 13 -5.47 -23.68 5.49
N LEU A 14 -6.15 -23.84 6.63
CA LEU A 14 -6.66 -22.72 7.44
C LEU A 14 -5.52 -21.84 7.97
N ARG A 15 -4.44 -22.45 8.51
CA ARG A 15 -3.22 -21.74 8.93
C ARG A 15 -2.65 -20.92 7.78
N THR A 16 -2.53 -21.51 6.60
CA THR A 16 -1.96 -20.85 5.41
C THR A 16 -2.85 -19.72 4.91
N LYS A 17 -4.18 -19.89 4.94
CA LYS A 17 -5.16 -18.84 4.62
C LYS A 17 -5.03 -17.65 5.56
N MET A 18 -4.97 -17.89 6.88
CA MET A 18 -4.77 -16.83 7.88
C MET A 18 -3.44 -16.11 7.68
N TRP A 19 -2.35 -16.85 7.44
CA TRP A 19 -1.03 -16.29 7.20
C TRP A 19 -1.01 -15.35 5.99
N ARG A 20 -1.60 -15.80 4.87
CA ARG A 20 -1.72 -15.02 3.64
C ARG A 20 -2.56 -13.76 3.85
N THR A 21 -3.69 -13.88 4.55
CA THR A 21 -4.57 -12.75 4.85
C THR A 21 -3.87 -11.70 5.69
N ALA A 22 -3.24 -12.11 6.81
CA ALA A 22 -2.49 -11.20 7.67
C ALA A 22 -1.32 -10.55 6.92
N GLY A 23 -0.58 -11.34 6.13
CA GLY A 23 0.51 -10.87 5.29
C GLY A 23 0.11 -9.80 4.28
N ALA A 24 -0.99 -10.03 3.56
CA ALA A 24 -1.55 -9.06 2.63
C ALA A 24 -2.01 -7.78 3.35
N ARG A 25 -2.67 -7.89 4.51
CA ARG A 25 -3.09 -6.74 5.32
C ARG A 25 -1.89 -5.92 5.84
N PHE A 26 -0.78 -6.57 6.24
CA PHE A 26 0.47 -5.87 6.57
C PHE A 26 1.10 -5.16 5.36
N ASN A 27 1.07 -5.76 4.17
CA ASN A 27 1.53 -5.09 2.94
C ASN A 27 0.67 -3.85 2.62
N CYS A 28 -0.66 -3.97 2.76
CA CYS A 28 -1.57 -2.85 2.59
C CYS A 28 -1.30 -1.74 3.60
N GLN A 29 -1.13 -2.09 4.88
CA GLN A 29 -0.77 -1.17 5.96
C GLN A 29 0.51 -0.39 5.64
N ARG A 30 1.56 -1.06 5.18
CA ARG A 30 2.81 -0.41 4.76
C ARG A 30 2.55 0.56 3.61
N ARG A 31 1.83 0.13 2.58
CA ARG A 31 1.48 0.96 1.42
C ARG A 31 0.73 2.22 1.82
N MET A 32 -0.24 2.12 2.72
CA MET A 32 -1.00 3.26 3.23
C MET A 32 -0.09 4.24 3.99
N LYS A 33 0.81 3.76 4.86
CA LYS A 33 1.80 4.63 5.54
C LYS A 33 2.73 5.33 4.55
N TYR A 34 3.18 4.63 3.50
CA TYR A 34 4.01 5.26 2.47
C TYR A 34 3.25 6.31 1.67
N ARG A 35 1.99 6.05 1.31
CA ARG A 35 1.14 7.04 0.63
C ARG A 35 0.95 8.29 1.47
N ASP A 36 0.63 8.13 2.75
CA ASP A 36 0.48 9.23 3.73
C ASP A 36 1.75 10.09 3.84
N THR A 37 2.91 9.46 4.04
CA THR A 37 4.17 10.20 4.14
C THR A 37 4.55 10.84 2.79
N THR A 38 4.27 10.17 1.67
CA THR A 38 4.61 10.70 0.32
C THR A 38 3.71 11.86 -0.07
N SER A 39 2.40 11.82 0.22
CA SER A 39 1.50 12.95 -0.02
C SER A 39 1.94 14.17 0.75
N SER A 40 2.13 14.01 2.06
CA SER A 40 2.59 15.09 2.95
C SER A 40 3.94 15.66 2.49
N PHE A 41 4.91 14.81 2.15
CA PHE A 41 6.20 15.24 1.63
C PHE A 41 6.06 15.99 0.30
N THR A 42 5.23 15.50 -0.61
CA THR A 42 4.99 16.12 -1.92
C THR A 42 4.37 17.51 -1.76
N ILE A 43 3.36 17.65 -0.90
CA ILE A 43 2.73 18.94 -0.57
C ILE A 43 3.77 19.91 0.00
N ALA A 44 4.55 19.48 0.99
CA ALA A 44 5.56 20.32 1.62
C ALA A 44 6.62 20.78 0.61
N PHE A 45 7.13 19.85 -0.19
CA PHE A 45 8.16 20.14 -1.20
C PHE A 45 7.64 21.10 -2.28
N LEU A 46 6.44 20.85 -2.83
CA LEU A 46 5.81 21.76 -3.78
C LEU A 46 5.60 23.13 -3.16
N SER A 47 5.11 23.21 -1.92
CA SER A 47 4.89 24.49 -1.23
C SER A 47 6.17 25.32 -1.12
N VAL A 48 7.28 24.70 -0.69
CA VAL A 48 8.59 25.36 -0.61
C VAL A 48 9.04 25.83 -1.99
N TYR A 49 8.89 24.99 -3.02
CA TYR A 49 9.27 25.31 -4.38
C TYR A 49 8.48 26.51 -4.95
N LEU A 50 7.17 26.56 -4.72
CA LEU A 50 6.32 27.67 -5.16
C LEU A 50 6.66 28.99 -4.46
N ILE A 51 6.97 28.93 -3.17
CA ILE A 51 7.44 30.10 -2.42
C ILE A 51 8.79 30.58 -2.99
N ALA A 52 9.72 29.66 -3.25
CA ALA A 52 11.02 30.00 -3.82
C ALA A 52 10.90 30.67 -5.20
N ILE A 53 10.03 30.17 -6.08
CA ILE A 53 9.72 30.82 -7.36
C ILE A 53 9.21 32.24 -7.13
N SER A 54 8.19 32.39 -6.28
CA SER A 54 7.56 33.69 -6.03
C SER A 54 8.56 34.73 -5.49
N VAL A 55 9.43 34.30 -4.56
CA VAL A 55 10.49 35.14 -4.00
C VAL A 55 11.53 35.49 -5.07
N ALA A 56 11.95 34.53 -5.89
CA ALA A 56 12.94 34.76 -6.95
C ALA A 56 12.42 35.74 -8.01
N GLN A 57 11.17 35.58 -8.47
CA GLN A 57 10.53 36.51 -9.41
C GLN A 57 10.58 37.95 -8.88
N LYS A 58 10.30 38.14 -7.58
CA LYS A 58 10.26 39.46 -6.95
C LYS A 58 11.64 40.06 -6.69
N ILE A 59 12.58 39.29 -6.12
CA ILE A 59 13.92 39.80 -5.73
C ILE A 59 14.77 40.11 -6.95
N TYR A 60 14.78 39.23 -7.95
CA TYR A 60 15.60 39.39 -9.14
C TYR A 60 14.91 40.19 -10.24
N LYS A 61 13.69 40.69 -9.99
CA LYS A 61 12.88 41.46 -10.95
C LYS A 61 12.77 40.74 -12.30
N ILE A 62 12.48 39.43 -12.26
CA ILE A 62 12.49 38.58 -13.46
C ILE A 62 11.51 39.11 -14.51
N GLY A 63 10.31 39.55 -14.11
CA GLY A 63 9.33 40.15 -15.02
C GLY A 63 9.81 41.41 -15.76
N GLU A 64 10.72 42.21 -15.19
CA GLU A 64 11.29 43.37 -15.88
C GLU A 64 12.36 42.96 -16.90
N ARG A 65 13.12 41.90 -16.61
CA ARG A 65 14.28 41.47 -17.41
C ARG A 65 13.94 40.41 -18.47
N TYR A 66 12.98 39.54 -18.16
CA TYR A 66 12.57 38.38 -18.95
C TYR A 66 11.05 38.13 -18.81
N PRO A 67 10.19 38.97 -19.40
CA PRO A 67 8.74 38.94 -19.18
C PRO A 67 8.07 37.62 -19.60
N GLU A 68 8.48 37.02 -20.71
CA GLU A 68 7.94 35.72 -21.15
C GLU A 68 8.27 34.59 -20.16
N PHE A 69 9.51 34.59 -19.65
CA PHE A 69 9.93 33.61 -18.64
C PHE A 69 9.18 33.78 -17.31
N ASP A 70 8.90 35.03 -16.92
CA ASP A 70 8.10 35.35 -15.74
C ASP A 70 6.66 34.82 -15.86
N ASN A 71 6.03 34.96 -17.03
CA ASN A 71 4.70 34.39 -17.31
C ASN A 71 4.69 32.86 -17.14
N HIS A 72 5.73 32.17 -17.63
CA HIS A 72 5.85 30.72 -17.45
C HIS A 72 5.99 30.35 -15.97
N LEU A 73 6.85 31.04 -15.22
CA LEU A 73 7.01 30.84 -13.77
C LEU A 73 5.70 31.03 -13.01
N THR A 74 4.93 32.07 -13.34
CA THR A 74 3.62 32.32 -12.75
C THR A 74 2.62 31.22 -13.10
N PHE A 75 2.60 30.75 -14.35
CA PHE A 75 1.74 29.63 -14.75
C PHE A 75 2.03 28.37 -13.92
N ILE A 76 3.31 28.01 -13.75
CA ILE A 76 3.71 26.85 -12.94
C ILE A 76 3.32 27.03 -11.49
N ALA A 77 3.45 28.25 -10.95
CA ALA A 77 3.07 28.53 -9.58
C ALA A 77 1.57 28.30 -9.36
N ILE A 78 0.72 28.76 -10.28
CA ILE A 78 -0.73 28.56 -10.22
C ILE A 78 -1.07 27.07 -10.34
N VAL A 79 -0.53 26.38 -11.36
CA VAL A 79 -0.78 24.94 -11.57
C VAL A 79 -0.30 24.11 -10.39
N GLY A 80 0.88 24.41 -9.85
CA GLY A 80 1.42 23.76 -8.66
C GLY A 80 0.53 23.97 -7.44
N ALA A 81 -0.02 25.17 -7.24
CA ALA A 81 -0.94 25.46 -6.14
C ALA A 81 -2.24 24.64 -6.27
N VAL A 82 -2.77 24.50 -7.49
CA VAL A 82 -3.92 23.61 -7.77
C VAL A 82 -3.59 22.16 -7.44
N PHE A 83 -2.39 21.67 -7.80
CA PHE A 83 -1.97 20.31 -7.45
C PHE A 83 -1.83 20.10 -5.95
N ILE A 84 -1.29 21.08 -5.20
CA ILE A 84 -1.26 21.01 -3.73
C ILE A 84 -2.68 20.80 -3.19
N ILE A 85 -3.65 21.60 -3.65
CA ILE A 85 -5.05 21.49 -3.21
C ILE A 85 -5.62 20.10 -3.51
N VAL A 86 -5.41 19.59 -4.73
CA VAL A 86 -5.90 18.26 -5.14
C VAL A 86 -5.28 17.16 -4.27
N ILE A 87 -3.97 17.18 -4.03
CA ILE A 87 -3.30 16.17 -3.21
C ILE A 87 -3.80 16.24 -1.77
N SER A 88 -3.93 17.43 -1.20
CA SER A 88 -4.46 17.61 0.16
C SER A 88 -5.88 17.06 0.29
N LEU A 89 -6.73 17.23 -0.72
CA LEU A 89 -8.09 16.69 -0.71
C LEU A 89 -8.09 15.16 -0.79
N ILE A 90 -7.21 14.57 -1.62
CA ILE A 90 -7.07 13.11 -1.72
C ILE A 90 -6.56 12.52 -0.41
N GLU A 91 -5.54 13.13 0.19
CA GLU A 91 -4.95 12.70 1.47
C GLU A 91 -6.01 12.73 2.58
N TRP A 92 -6.74 13.83 2.69
CA TRP A 92 -7.82 13.98 3.66
C TRP A 92 -8.95 12.96 3.44
N ALA A 93 -9.41 12.76 2.19
CA ALA A 93 -10.50 11.83 1.89
C ALA A 93 -10.12 10.35 2.03
N SER A 94 -8.82 10.03 2.03
CA SER A 94 -8.35 8.64 2.01
C SER A 94 -8.15 8.03 3.40
N ASP A 95 -8.06 8.85 4.45
CA ASP A 95 -7.82 8.44 5.84
C ASP A 95 -6.68 7.41 5.98
N PHE A 96 -5.58 7.62 5.26
CA PHE A 96 -4.50 6.62 5.13
C PHE A 96 -3.97 6.14 6.47
N SER A 97 -3.71 7.06 7.41
CA SER A 97 -3.21 6.76 8.75
C SER A 97 -4.18 5.88 9.55
N VAL A 98 -5.46 6.24 9.61
CA VAL A 98 -6.49 5.47 10.34
C VAL A 98 -6.68 4.09 9.72
N ARG A 99 -6.70 4.00 8.39
CA ARG A 99 -6.82 2.72 7.69
C ARG A 99 -5.62 1.83 7.93
N ALA A 100 -4.41 2.39 7.95
CA ALA A 100 -3.18 1.67 8.22
C ALA A 100 -3.21 1.06 9.62
N GLU A 101 -3.66 1.80 10.64
CA GLU A 101 -3.75 1.30 12.01
C GLU A 101 -4.78 0.17 12.14
N ARG A 102 -5.98 0.35 11.58
CA ARG A 102 -7.02 -0.71 11.59
C ARG A 102 -6.54 -1.98 10.89
N LEU A 103 -5.83 -1.85 9.77
CA LEU A 103 -5.22 -2.98 9.07
C LEU A 103 -4.14 -3.66 9.92
N PHE A 104 -3.33 -2.90 10.65
CA PHE A 104 -2.29 -3.42 11.54
C PHE A 104 -2.87 -4.22 12.70
N GLU A 105 -3.83 -3.63 13.41
CA GLU A 105 -4.53 -4.26 14.54
C GLU A 105 -5.19 -5.55 14.09
N ASN A 106 -5.96 -5.48 13.00
CA ASN A 106 -6.67 -6.63 12.46
C ASN A 106 -5.73 -7.75 12.00
N ALA A 107 -4.66 -7.42 11.27
CA ALA A 107 -3.66 -8.41 10.83
C ALA A 107 -2.97 -9.06 12.03
N THR A 108 -2.74 -8.31 13.10
CA THR A 108 -2.15 -8.79 14.35
C THR A 108 -3.07 -9.79 15.05
N GLU A 109 -4.38 -9.53 15.11
CA GLU A 109 -5.34 -10.48 15.68
C GLU A 109 -5.40 -11.79 14.88
N ILE A 110 -5.44 -11.70 13.53
CA ILE A 110 -5.37 -12.90 12.67
C ILE A 110 -4.06 -13.65 12.88
N LYS A 111 -2.95 -12.94 13.07
CA LYS A 111 -1.64 -13.58 13.31
C LYS A 111 -1.59 -14.30 14.67
N LYS A 112 -2.25 -13.76 15.70
CA LYS A 112 -2.40 -14.44 17.00
C LYS A 112 -3.22 -15.73 16.87
N LEU A 113 -4.33 -15.71 16.12
CA LEU A 113 -5.11 -16.91 15.81
C LEU A 113 -4.30 -17.95 15.04
N GLN A 114 -3.55 -17.52 14.03
CA GLN A 114 -2.64 -18.40 13.30
C GLN A 114 -1.66 -19.08 14.26
N GLY A 115 -1.03 -18.33 15.15
CA GLY A 115 -0.09 -18.89 16.13
C GLY A 115 -0.75 -19.85 17.12
N ARG A 116 -2.04 -19.66 17.46
CA ARG A 116 -2.80 -20.59 18.30
C ARG A 116 -2.99 -21.94 17.61
N LEU A 117 -3.42 -21.92 16.35
CA LEU A 117 -3.57 -23.14 15.54
C LEU A 117 -2.22 -23.83 15.28
N GLU A 118 -1.16 -23.06 15.05
CA GLU A 118 0.19 -23.59 14.85
C GLU A 118 0.72 -24.33 16.09
N ARG A 119 0.48 -23.79 17.30
CA ARG A 119 0.82 -24.49 18.55
C ARG A 119 0.03 -25.79 18.70
N ALA A 120 -1.28 -25.77 18.44
CA ALA A 120 -2.12 -26.97 18.48
C ALA A 120 -1.63 -28.08 17.53
N LEU A 121 -1.12 -27.70 16.36
CA LEU A 121 -0.52 -28.64 15.40
C LEU A 121 0.82 -29.20 15.89
N ILE A 122 1.69 -28.37 16.48
CA ILE A 122 3.00 -28.78 17.00
C ILE A 122 2.86 -29.70 18.22
N GLU A 123 1.92 -29.40 19.12
CA GLU A 123 1.65 -30.17 20.33
C GLU A 123 1.06 -31.57 20.04
N GLY A 124 0.59 -31.81 18.82
CA GLY A 124 0.07 -33.12 18.41
C GLY A 124 -1.22 -33.48 19.16
N LEU A 125 -2.13 -32.52 19.32
CA LEU A 125 -3.38 -32.73 20.04
C LEU A 125 -4.19 -33.92 19.50
N PRO A 126 -4.96 -34.62 20.37
CA PRO A 126 -5.88 -35.66 19.92
C PRO A 126 -6.83 -35.15 18.82
N GLU A 127 -7.17 -36.00 17.86
CA GLU A 127 -7.94 -35.61 16.66
C GLU A 127 -9.23 -34.85 16.99
N GLN A 128 -9.97 -35.31 18.00
CA GLN A 128 -11.21 -34.66 18.43
C GLN A 128 -10.98 -33.24 18.99
N THR A 129 -9.89 -33.05 19.74
CA THR A 129 -9.50 -31.75 20.29
C THR A 129 -9.04 -30.81 19.18
N LEU A 130 -8.22 -31.31 18.25
CA LEU A 130 -7.76 -30.54 17.10
C LEU A 130 -8.93 -30.09 16.21
N ARG A 131 -9.95 -30.94 16.04
CA ARG A 131 -11.16 -30.60 15.29
C ARG A 131 -11.90 -29.43 15.94
N GLY A 132 -12.15 -29.52 17.24
CA GLY A 132 -12.79 -28.42 17.99
C GLY A 132 -12.00 -27.12 17.92
N GLU A 133 -10.67 -27.20 18.01
CA GLU A 133 -9.79 -26.03 17.88
C GLU A 133 -9.84 -25.42 16.46
N CYS A 134 -9.85 -26.25 15.41
CA CYS A 134 -9.98 -25.78 14.03
C CYS A 134 -11.30 -25.06 13.79
N GLU A 135 -12.41 -25.61 14.31
CA GLU A 135 -13.73 -24.99 14.21
C GLU A 135 -13.78 -23.65 14.95
N ALA A 136 -13.25 -23.60 16.17
CA ALA A 136 -13.17 -22.37 16.96
C ALA A 136 -12.31 -21.29 16.26
N VAL A 137 -11.11 -21.66 15.79
CA VAL A 137 -10.22 -20.75 15.05
C VAL A 137 -10.86 -20.27 13.75
N SER A 138 -11.56 -21.15 13.03
CA SER A 138 -12.23 -20.78 11.77
C SER A 138 -13.34 -19.76 12.01
N LEU A 139 -14.16 -19.97 13.05
CA LEU A 139 -15.24 -19.04 13.41
C LEU A 139 -14.68 -17.68 13.85
N GLU A 140 -13.65 -17.67 14.71
CA GLU A 140 -13.00 -16.43 15.13
C GLU A 140 -12.34 -15.71 13.94
N TYR A 141 -11.70 -16.45 13.03
CA TYR A 141 -11.11 -15.89 11.82
C TYR A 141 -12.15 -15.22 10.93
N GLU A 142 -13.31 -15.84 10.70
CA GLU A 142 -14.41 -15.24 9.94
C GLU A 142 -14.90 -13.95 10.60
N GLN A 143 -15.04 -13.94 11.93
CA GLN A 143 -15.37 -12.72 12.67
C GLN A 143 -14.33 -11.61 12.45
N TYR A 144 -13.03 -11.90 12.48
CA TYR A 144 -12.00 -10.88 12.22
C TYR A 144 -11.94 -10.44 10.75
N VAL A 145 -12.32 -11.29 9.80
CA VAL A 145 -12.41 -10.90 8.39
C VAL A 145 -13.61 -9.97 8.19
N ASP A 146 -14.74 -10.27 8.83
CA ASP A 146 -16.01 -9.56 8.67
C ASP A 146 -16.14 -8.31 9.56
N LYS A 147 -15.28 -8.14 10.56
CA LYS A 147 -15.25 -6.98 11.48
C LYS A 147 -14.82 -5.70 10.77
N ASN A 148 -15.64 -5.22 9.84
CA ASN A 148 -15.65 -3.95 9.11
C ASN A 148 -14.29 -3.24 8.97
N SER A 149 -13.24 -4.04 8.71
CA SER A 149 -11.87 -3.57 8.62
C SER A 149 -11.66 -3.11 7.18
N PRO A 150 -10.85 -2.06 6.95
CA PRO A 150 -10.37 -1.78 5.60
C PRO A 150 -9.80 -3.07 5.01
N ASN A 151 -10.23 -3.40 3.79
CA ASN A 151 -9.72 -4.58 3.13
C ASN A 151 -8.40 -4.27 2.41
N HIS A 152 -7.57 -5.28 2.21
CA HIS A 152 -6.37 -5.16 1.40
C HIS A 152 -6.74 -5.17 -0.09
N ASP A 153 -5.90 -4.58 -0.93
CA ASP A 153 -6.08 -4.66 -2.38
C ASP A 153 -5.44 -5.97 -2.90
N PRO A 154 -5.84 -6.48 -4.08
CA PRO A 154 -5.23 -7.67 -4.69
C PRO A 154 -3.71 -7.57 -4.87
N ILE A 155 -3.20 -6.35 -5.04
CA ILE A 155 -1.77 -6.08 -5.20
C ILE A 155 -0.96 -6.38 -3.93
N ASP A 156 -1.57 -6.23 -2.76
CA ASP A 156 -0.89 -6.48 -1.48
C ASP A 156 -0.72 -7.98 -1.22
N ASP A 157 -1.71 -8.77 -1.65
CA ASP A 157 -1.64 -10.23 -1.67
C ASP A 157 -0.67 -10.74 -2.75
N PHE A 158 -0.69 -10.13 -3.94
CA PHE A 158 0.25 -10.46 -5.00
C PHE A 158 1.70 -10.23 -4.56
N LEU A 159 1.98 -9.10 -3.89
CA LEU A 159 3.27 -8.84 -3.28
C LEU A 159 3.62 -9.84 -2.17
N PHE A 160 2.65 -10.20 -1.33
CA PHE A 160 2.89 -11.17 -0.26
C PHE A 160 3.28 -12.54 -0.83
N ARG A 161 2.61 -12.99 -1.89
CA ARG A 161 2.94 -14.25 -2.59
C ARG A 161 4.33 -14.18 -3.23
N ALA A 162 4.67 -13.06 -3.84
CA ALA A 162 6.00 -12.83 -4.40
C ALA A 162 7.10 -12.88 -3.33
N GLN A 163 6.87 -12.33 -2.14
CA GLN A 163 7.81 -12.34 -1.01
C GLN A 163 8.04 -13.74 -0.46
N ASN A 164 7.02 -14.60 -0.49
CA ASN A 164 7.05 -15.95 0.07
C ASN A 164 7.09 -17.04 -1.02
N ARG A 165 7.58 -16.72 -2.22
CA ARG A 165 7.57 -17.63 -3.40
C ARG A 165 8.34 -18.95 -3.22
N THR A 166 9.21 -19.02 -2.21
CA THR A 166 10.01 -20.21 -1.89
C THR A 166 9.26 -21.20 -1.01
N GLU A 167 8.09 -20.82 -0.48
CA GLU A 167 7.27 -21.69 0.33
C GLU A 167 6.73 -22.86 -0.50
N PRO A 168 6.83 -24.11 0.00
CA PRO A 168 6.37 -25.30 -0.71
C PRO A 168 4.85 -25.48 -0.59
N HIS A 169 4.07 -24.46 -0.94
CA HIS A 169 2.61 -24.51 -0.95
C HIS A 169 2.06 -23.92 -2.27
N PRO A 170 1.06 -24.56 -2.92
CA PRO A 170 0.58 -24.16 -4.25
C PRO A 170 0.22 -22.68 -4.38
N SER A 171 -0.34 -22.08 -3.32
CA SER A 171 -0.71 -20.66 -3.30
C SER A 171 0.46 -19.68 -3.47
N PHE A 172 1.71 -20.10 -3.22
CA PHE A 172 2.90 -19.24 -3.32
C PHE A 172 3.74 -19.52 -4.57
N THR A 173 3.37 -20.51 -5.38
CA THR A 173 4.10 -20.83 -6.61
C THR A 173 4.11 -19.64 -7.55
N MET A 174 5.32 -19.10 -7.77
CA MET A 174 5.52 -17.90 -8.58
C MET A 174 6.95 -17.90 -9.14
N ASN A 175 7.08 -17.56 -10.43
CA ASN A 175 8.38 -17.38 -11.05
C ASN A 175 9.02 -16.04 -10.62
N TRP A 176 10.32 -15.90 -10.84
CA TRP A 176 11.05 -14.71 -10.41
C TRP A 176 10.59 -13.43 -11.15
N THR A 177 10.19 -13.53 -12.42
CA THR A 177 9.71 -12.39 -13.20
C THR A 177 8.38 -11.86 -12.67
N MET A 178 7.42 -12.72 -12.34
CA MET A 178 6.16 -12.32 -11.69
C MET A 178 6.43 -11.69 -10.32
N ALA A 179 7.37 -12.23 -9.55
CA ALA A 179 7.73 -11.66 -8.26
C ALA A 179 8.35 -10.25 -8.38
N PHE A 180 9.22 -10.06 -9.39
CA PHE A 180 9.74 -8.74 -9.73
C PHE A 180 8.62 -7.77 -10.14
N TRP A 181 7.71 -8.19 -11.01
CA TRP A 181 6.57 -7.39 -11.44
C TRP A 181 5.60 -7.05 -10.30
N ALA A 182 5.40 -7.96 -9.34
CA ALA A 182 4.61 -7.69 -8.14
C ALA A 182 5.17 -6.49 -7.36
N ARG A 183 6.49 -6.43 -7.21
CA ARG A 183 7.17 -5.32 -6.56
C ARG A 183 7.05 -4.02 -7.36
N VAL A 184 7.25 -4.07 -8.68
CA VAL A 184 7.15 -2.90 -9.56
C VAL A 184 5.72 -2.33 -9.55
N LEU A 185 4.70 -3.18 -9.71
CA LEU A 185 3.31 -2.76 -9.64
C LEU A 185 3.00 -2.17 -8.27
N TRP A 186 3.43 -2.80 -7.18
CA TRP A 186 3.17 -2.27 -5.84
C TRP A 186 3.81 -0.89 -5.64
N LEU A 187 5.03 -0.67 -6.13
CA LEU A 187 5.68 0.65 -6.13
C LEU A 187 4.91 1.66 -6.97
N MET A 188 4.46 1.27 -8.17
CA MET A 188 3.66 2.12 -9.05
C MET A 188 2.35 2.55 -8.39
N PHE A 189 1.62 1.62 -7.76
CA PHE A 189 0.39 1.95 -7.04
C PHE A 189 0.67 2.77 -5.78
N THR A 190 1.86 2.68 -5.19
CA THR A 190 2.23 3.46 -4.00
C THR A 190 2.61 4.89 -4.37
N TYR A 191 3.47 5.07 -5.38
CA TYR A 191 4.13 6.34 -5.67
C TYR A 191 3.71 6.98 -7.01
N GLY A 192 3.11 6.22 -7.92
CA GLY A 192 2.92 6.61 -9.32
C GLY A 192 2.10 7.89 -9.50
N LEU A 193 1.02 8.06 -8.73
CA LEU A 193 0.22 9.28 -8.77
C LEU A 193 1.07 10.52 -8.44
N TYR A 194 1.85 10.46 -7.36
CA TYR A 194 2.68 11.58 -6.91
C TYR A 194 3.82 11.88 -7.89
N VAL A 195 4.43 10.84 -8.48
CA VAL A 195 5.45 11.01 -9.52
C VAL A 195 4.86 11.67 -10.76
N ILE A 196 3.67 11.24 -11.22
CA ILE A 196 2.99 11.88 -12.36
C ILE A 196 2.70 13.35 -12.06
N LEU A 197 2.16 13.65 -10.87
CA LEU A 197 1.85 15.01 -10.45
C LEU A 197 3.10 15.91 -10.33
N LEU A 198 4.26 15.35 -9.98
CA LEU A 198 5.53 16.08 -9.95
C LEU A 198 6.15 16.29 -11.34
N ILE A 199 5.98 15.33 -12.26
CA ILE A 199 6.54 15.41 -13.62
C ILE A 199 5.75 16.39 -14.48
N ILE A 200 4.42 16.47 -14.35
CA ILE A 200 3.58 17.31 -15.21
C ILE A 200 4.03 18.79 -15.22
N PRO A 201 4.24 19.47 -14.07
CA PRO A 201 4.73 20.85 -14.06
C PRO A 201 6.10 21.01 -14.74
N VAL A 202 7.02 20.08 -14.52
CA VAL A 202 8.39 20.11 -15.08
C VAL A 202 8.39 19.84 -16.59
N ALA A 203 7.55 18.92 -17.04
CA ALA A 203 7.38 18.65 -18.46
C ALA A 203 6.71 19.83 -19.18
N ALA A 204 5.67 20.42 -18.58
CA ALA A 204 5.02 21.62 -19.12
C ALA A 204 6.04 22.77 -19.28
N LEU A 205 6.92 22.96 -18.29
CA LEU A 205 8.06 23.86 -18.36
C LEU A 205 8.97 23.62 -19.56
N TYR A 206 9.38 22.36 -19.76
CA TYR A 206 10.29 21.98 -20.84
C TYR A 206 9.68 22.24 -22.23
N PHE A 207 8.39 21.92 -22.42
CA PHE A 207 7.70 22.14 -23.70
C PHE A 207 7.31 23.61 -23.94
N MET A 208 7.20 24.41 -22.89
CA MET A 208 6.94 25.85 -22.98
C MET A 208 8.21 26.69 -23.07
N ALA A 209 9.38 26.12 -22.76
CA ALA A 209 10.65 26.81 -22.92
C ALA A 209 10.89 27.09 -24.41
N PRO A 210 11.13 28.35 -24.81
CA PRO A 210 11.34 28.69 -26.21
C PRO A 210 12.60 28.00 -26.72
N SER A 211 12.48 27.32 -27.87
CA SER A 211 13.60 26.85 -28.69
C SER A 211 14.32 28.01 -29.35
#